data_AF-A0A0F7TGP7-F1
#
_entry.id   AF-A0A0F7TGP7-F1
#
_cell.length_a   1.000
_cell.length_b   1.000
_cell.length_c   1.000
_cell.angle_alpha   90.00
_cell.angle_beta   90.00
_cell.angle_gamma   90.00
#
_symmetry.space_group_name_H-M   'P 1'
#
loop_
_entity.id
_entity.type
_entity.pdbx_description
1 polymer ?
#
loop_
_entity_poly.entity_id
_entity_poly.type
_entity_poly.pdbx_seq_one_letter_code
_entity_poly.pdbx_strand_id
1 'polypeptide(L)'
;MFKPSQPMMARLRLTTKQVNGGYYKGNRTGSMGYFDPKGNYVIDWKKVRTYVVPEDLETFKLTPFVSKRMTPTPSAYKKRIERNGRMYTVIDGLKGQDFLDQWYSSNPDEVLARETAEQEAVDELKTPKQ
;
A
#
# COMPACT_ATOMS: atom_id res chain seq x y z
N MET A 1 17.69 -36.00 16.45
CA MET A 1 17.64 -35.16 15.23
C MET A 1 18.14 -36.00 14.06
N PHE A 2 17.30 -36.24 13.06
CA PHE A 2 17.64 -37.07 11.89
C PHE A 2 18.69 -36.36 11.02
N LYS A 3 19.82 -37.03 10.76
CA LYS A 3 20.86 -36.55 9.84
C LYS A 3 20.71 -37.30 8.51
N PRO A 4 20.49 -36.61 7.39
CA PRO A 4 20.45 -37.23 6.06
C PRO A 4 21.65 -38.12 5.76
N SER A 5 21.45 -39.18 4.98
CA SER A 5 22.55 -39.96 4.43
C SER A 5 23.40 -39.13 3.46
N GLN A 6 24.69 -39.43 3.36
CA GLN A 6 25.63 -38.82 2.40
C GLN A 6 25.06 -38.64 0.96
N PRO A 7 24.47 -39.68 0.32
CA PRO A 7 23.92 -39.51 -1.03
C PRO A 7 22.70 -38.57 -1.07
N MET A 8 21.94 -38.46 0.02
CA MET A 8 20.83 -37.52 0.10
C MET A 8 21.33 -36.08 0.26
N MET A 9 22.40 -35.84 1.02
CA MET A 9 22.99 -34.50 1.17
C MET A 9 23.49 -33.92 -0.16
N ALA A 10 24.04 -34.75 -1.05
CA ALA A 10 24.51 -34.32 -2.37
C ALA A 10 23.40 -33.82 -3.31
N ARG A 11 22.14 -34.17 -3.04
CA ARG A 11 20.96 -33.77 -3.84
C ARG A 11 20.22 -32.58 -3.26
N LEU A 12 20.51 -32.21 -2.01
CA LEU A 12 19.88 -31.05 -1.36
C LEU A 12 20.47 -29.75 -1.91
N ARG A 13 19.63 -28.71 -1.98
CA ARG A 13 20.06 -27.39 -2.45
C ARG A 13 21.12 -26.81 -1.52
N LEU A 14 22.17 -26.27 -2.11
CA LEU A 14 23.25 -25.60 -1.36
C LEU A 14 22.74 -24.39 -0.58
N THR A 15 23.21 -24.29 0.65
CA THR A 15 23.02 -23.21 1.61
C THR A 15 24.38 -22.63 1.98
N THR A 16 24.38 -21.46 2.61
CA THR A 16 25.60 -20.72 2.95
C THR A 16 26.54 -21.46 3.92
N LYS A 17 26.07 -22.52 4.60
CA LYS A 17 26.83 -23.25 5.62
C LYS A 17 27.32 -24.64 5.17
N GLN A 18 27.02 -25.04 3.94
CA GLN A 18 27.35 -26.37 3.42
C GLN A 18 28.68 -26.43 2.66
N VAL A 19 29.21 -25.28 2.24
CA VAL A 19 30.43 -25.16 1.42
C VAL A 19 31.30 -24.03 1.97
N ASN A 20 32.61 -24.10 1.73
CA ASN A 20 33.59 -23.14 2.23
C ASN A 20 33.73 -21.93 1.26
N GLY A 21 34.85 -21.21 1.33
CA GLY A 21 35.13 -19.98 0.58
C GLY A 21 34.74 -20.00 -0.90
N GLY A 22 34.25 -18.86 -1.38
CA GLY A 22 33.84 -18.64 -2.77
C GLY A 22 32.34 -18.77 -3.02
N TYR A 23 31.60 -19.48 -2.15
CA TYR A 23 30.14 -19.56 -2.27
C TYR A 23 29.44 -18.49 -1.42
N TYR A 24 28.97 -17.43 -2.08
CA TYR A 24 28.11 -16.43 -1.45
C TYR A 24 26.66 -16.59 -1.91
N LYS A 25 25.72 -16.65 -0.96
CA LYS A 25 24.28 -16.71 -1.22
C LYS A 25 23.58 -15.70 -0.30
N GLY A 26 22.94 -14.70 -0.90
CA GLY A 26 22.27 -13.61 -0.17
C GLY A 26 20.92 -14.02 0.45
N ASN A 27 20.45 -13.21 1.40
CA ASN A 27 19.20 -13.41 2.15
C ASN A 27 18.08 -12.42 1.75
N ARG A 28 18.10 -11.93 0.51
CA ARG A 28 17.12 -10.94 0.00
C ARG A 28 17.04 -9.63 0.79
N THR A 29 18.15 -9.19 1.38
CA THR A 29 18.24 -7.88 2.05
C THR A 29 18.14 -6.70 1.07
N GLY A 30 18.28 -6.95 -0.23
CA GLY A 30 18.29 -5.92 -1.28
C GLY A 30 19.65 -5.21 -1.40
N SER A 31 19.89 -4.55 -2.52
CA SER A 31 21.13 -3.76 -2.71
C SER A 31 20.96 -2.36 -2.16
N MET A 32 21.73 -2.00 -1.13
CA MET A 32 21.72 -0.69 -0.47
C MET A 32 22.77 0.27 -1.05
N GLY A 33 23.38 -0.07 -2.18
CA GLY A 33 24.60 0.56 -2.65
C GLY A 33 25.24 -0.18 -3.81
N TYR A 34 26.55 -0.06 -3.94
CA TYR A 34 27.36 -0.73 -4.96
C TYR A 34 28.76 -1.05 -4.45
N PHE A 35 29.45 -1.98 -5.11
CA PHE A 35 30.85 -2.27 -4.83
C PHE A 35 31.76 -1.39 -5.68
N ASP A 36 32.77 -0.78 -5.07
CA ASP A 36 33.85 -0.11 -5.77
C ASP A 36 34.77 -1.15 -6.44
N PRO A 37 35.53 -0.76 -7.49
CA PRO A 37 36.50 -1.65 -8.14
C PRO A 37 37.56 -2.22 -7.19
N LYS A 38 37.80 -1.57 -6.04
CA LYS A 38 38.72 -2.01 -4.98
C LYS A 38 38.11 -3.04 -4.01
N GLY A 39 36.84 -3.42 -4.19
CA GLY A 39 36.12 -4.37 -3.33
C GLY A 39 35.45 -3.76 -2.10
N ASN A 40 35.50 -2.43 -1.93
CA ASN A 40 34.77 -1.73 -0.87
C ASN A 40 33.29 -1.62 -1.20
N TYR A 41 32.42 -1.57 -0.19
CA TYR A 41 30.98 -1.33 -0.40
C TYR A 41 30.63 0.13 -0.07
N VAL A 42 30.06 0.85 -1.03
CA VAL A 42 29.61 2.24 -0.88
C VAL A 42 28.09 2.27 -0.77
N ILE A 43 27.58 2.91 0.29
CA ILE A 43 26.14 2.98 0.60
C ILE A 43 25.49 4.12 -0.21
N ASP A 44 24.40 3.79 -0.88
CA ASP A 44 23.52 4.75 -1.57
C ASP A 44 22.30 5.03 -0.68
N TRP A 45 22.32 6.16 0.02
CA TRP A 45 21.27 6.55 0.97
C TRP A 45 19.87 6.65 0.35
N LYS A 46 19.75 6.83 -0.97
CA LYS A 46 18.44 6.83 -1.66
C LYS A 46 17.78 5.46 -1.70
N LYS A 47 18.56 4.38 -1.57
CA LYS A 47 18.08 2.99 -1.57
C LYS A 47 17.86 2.43 -0.16
N VAL A 48 18.36 3.14 0.85
CA VAL A 48 18.18 2.75 2.25
C VAL A 48 16.71 2.93 2.63
N ARG A 49 16.09 1.86 3.11
CA ARG A 49 14.68 1.88 3.54
C ARG A 49 14.55 2.56 4.90
N THR A 50 13.64 3.51 5.01
CA THR A 50 13.24 4.16 6.27
C THR A 50 11.81 3.79 6.61
N TYR A 51 11.52 3.61 7.89
CA TYR A 51 10.16 3.41 8.41
C TYR A 51 9.72 4.69 9.11
N VAL A 52 8.84 5.46 8.47
CA VAL A 52 8.39 6.76 8.97
C VAL A 52 7.35 6.53 10.07
N VAL A 53 7.65 7.04 11.26
CA VAL A 53 6.76 6.99 12.42
C VAL A 53 5.93 8.28 12.43
N PRO A 54 4.58 8.22 12.44
CA PRO A 54 3.74 9.41 12.56
C PRO A 54 3.99 10.19 13.86
N GLU A 55 3.75 11.49 13.82
CA GLU A 55 3.83 12.36 15.00
C GLU A 55 2.65 12.08 15.96
N ASP A 56 2.82 12.43 17.24
CA ASP A 56 1.80 12.38 18.30
C ASP A 56 1.15 11.01 18.60
N LEU A 57 1.82 9.90 18.30
CA LEU A 57 1.33 8.54 18.61
C LEU A 57 1.03 8.29 20.10
N GLU A 58 1.72 8.98 21.01
CA GLU A 58 1.48 8.85 22.45
C GLU A 58 0.10 9.36 22.87
N THR A 59 -0.41 10.39 22.19
CA THR A 59 -1.74 10.97 22.47
C THR A 59 -2.85 10.33 21.65
N PHE A 60 -2.50 9.43 20.73
CA PHE A 60 -3.43 8.83 19.79
C PHE A 60 -4.37 7.83 20.47
N LYS A 61 -5.67 8.01 20.27
CA LYS A 61 -6.70 7.26 21.01
C LYS A 61 -7.00 5.88 20.45
N LEU A 62 -6.63 5.58 19.21
CA LEU A 62 -6.99 4.30 18.59
C LEU A 62 -6.04 3.19 19.06
N THR A 63 -6.63 2.11 19.54
CA THR A 63 -5.92 0.91 20.00
C THR A 63 -6.08 -0.23 19.00
N PRO A 64 -5.18 -1.23 19.00
CA PRO A 64 -5.29 -2.40 18.10
C PRO A 64 -6.52 -3.29 18.38
N PHE A 65 -7.25 -3.04 19.48
CA PHE A 65 -8.44 -3.79 19.86
C PHE A 65 -9.67 -2.87 19.93
N VAL A 66 -10.84 -3.44 19.65
CA VAL A 66 -12.15 -2.78 19.78
C VAL A 66 -12.95 -3.47 20.89
N SER A 67 -13.79 -2.72 21.61
CA SER A 67 -14.62 -3.31 22.67
C SER A 67 -15.67 -4.29 22.11
N LYS A 68 -15.87 -5.43 22.80
CA LYS A 68 -16.88 -6.43 22.41
C LYS A 68 -18.33 -5.94 22.56
N ARG A 69 -18.55 -4.81 23.25
CA ARG A 69 -19.88 -4.19 23.39
C ARG A 69 -20.36 -3.61 22.07
N MET A 70 -19.44 -3.23 21.18
CA MET A 70 -19.76 -2.76 19.84
C MET A 70 -19.91 -3.96 18.91
N THR A 71 -21.07 -4.09 18.27
CA THR A 71 -21.27 -5.10 17.23
C THR A 71 -20.52 -4.69 15.95
N PRO A 72 -19.94 -5.64 15.20
CA PRO A 72 -19.30 -5.32 13.93
C PRO A 72 -20.27 -4.66 12.95
N THR A 73 -19.91 -3.46 12.48
CA THR A 73 -20.74 -2.72 11.52
C THR A 73 -20.61 -3.35 10.13
N PRO A 74 -21.71 -3.77 9.48
CA PRO A 74 -21.64 -4.30 8.13
C PRO A 74 -21.37 -3.18 7.12
N SER A 75 -20.71 -3.53 6.00
CA SER A 75 -20.52 -2.59 4.89
C SER A 75 -21.86 -2.09 4.34
N ALA A 76 -21.92 -0.79 4.01
CA ALA A 76 -23.04 -0.17 3.31
C ALA A 76 -23.13 -0.61 1.84
N TYR A 77 -21.98 -0.94 1.23
CA TYR A 77 -21.88 -1.32 -0.17
C TYR A 77 -22.26 -2.79 -0.33
N LYS A 78 -23.46 -3.02 -0.85
CA LYS A 78 -24.01 -4.35 -1.09
C LYS A 78 -24.55 -4.45 -2.51
N LYS A 79 -24.13 -5.47 -3.23
CA LYS A 79 -24.61 -5.78 -4.57
C LYS A 79 -25.40 -7.09 -4.54
N ARG A 80 -26.58 -7.07 -5.16
CA ARG A 80 -27.33 -8.28 -5.43
C ARG A 80 -26.81 -8.89 -6.72
N ILE A 81 -26.35 -10.13 -6.64
CA ILE A 81 -25.91 -10.91 -7.80
C ILE A 81 -26.78 -12.16 -7.94
N GLU A 82 -27.08 -12.53 -9.17
CA GLU A 82 -27.74 -13.80 -9.46
C GLU A 82 -26.68 -14.86 -9.76
N ARG A 83 -26.76 -16.01 -9.09
CA ARG A 83 -25.94 -17.18 -9.39
C ARG A 83 -26.79 -18.43 -9.31
N ASN A 84 -26.84 -19.20 -10.39
CA ASN A 84 -27.60 -20.45 -10.49
C ASN A 84 -29.09 -20.29 -10.12
N GLY A 85 -29.75 -19.22 -10.60
CA GLY A 85 -31.18 -18.95 -10.34
C GLY A 85 -31.51 -18.54 -8.90
N ARG A 86 -30.49 -18.22 -8.08
CA ARG A 86 -30.68 -17.70 -6.71
C ARG A 86 -29.99 -16.35 -6.55
N MET A 87 -30.65 -15.43 -5.85
CA MET A 87 -30.15 -14.10 -5.56
C MET A 87 -29.29 -14.12 -4.29
N TYR A 88 -28.05 -13.63 -4.38
CA TYR A 88 -27.12 -13.47 -3.27
C TYR A 88 -26.80 -12.00 -3.06
N THR A 89 -26.73 -11.57 -1.80
CA THR A 89 -26.21 -10.23 -1.46
C THR A 89 -24.74 -10.38 -1.11
N VAL A 90 -23.88 -9.77 -1.91
CA VAL A 90 -22.43 -9.77 -1.72
C VAL A 90 -21.98 -8.36 -1.34
N ILE A 91 -20.93 -8.26 -0.53
CA ILE A 91 -20.29 -7.00 -0.20
C ILE A 91 -19.64 -6.47 -1.48
N ASP A 92 -20.00 -5.25 -1.88
CA ASP A 92 -19.40 -4.56 -3.02
C ASP A 92 -18.31 -3.58 -2.53
N GLY A 93 -17.47 -3.12 -3.45
CA GLY A 93 -16.47 -2.07 -3.17
C GLY A 93 -17.03 -0.66 -3.38
N LEU A 94 -16.38 0.33 -2.76
CA LEU A 94 -16.59 1.75 -3.05
C LEU A 94 -16.26 2.01 -4.53
N LYS A 95 -17.19 2.62 -5.28
CA LYS A 95 -16.93 3.01 -6.68
C LYS A 95 -16.36 4.41 -6.75
N GLY A 96 -15.75 4.73 -7.91
CA GLY A 96 -15.22 6.06 -8.16
C GLY A 96 -16.28 7.17 -8.07
N GLN A 97 -17.51 6.91 -8.54
CA GLN A 97 -18.63 7.86 -8.42
C GLN A 97 -19.00 8.12 -6.97
N ASP A 98 -19.14 7.06 -6.16
CA ASP A 98 -19.45 7.17 -4.73
C ASP A 98 -18.39 8.02 -3.99
N PHE A 99 -17.11 7.88 -4.37
CA PHE A 99 -16.03 8.70 -3.82
C PHE A 99 -16.16 10.17 -4.23
N LEU A 100 -16.49 10.46 -5.49
CA LEU A 100 -16.69 11.83 -5.96
C LEU A 100 -17.84 12.47 -5.18
N ASP A 101 -18.98 11.80 -5.06
CA ASP A 101 -20.15 12.30 -4.32
C ASP A 101 -19.81 12.56 -2.84
N GLN A 102 -19.08 11.64 -2.21
CA GLN A 102 -18.60 11.82 -0.84
C GLN A 102 -17.64 13.01 -0.73
N TRP A 103 -16.73 13.17 -1.69
CA TRP A 103 -15.75 14.26 -1.70
C TRP A 103 -16.42 15.62 -1.88
N TYR A 104 -17.35 15.75 -2.83
CA TYR A 104 -18.16 16.95 -3.03
C TYR A 104 -18.94 17.32 -1.76
N SER A 105 -19.50 16.32 -1.08
CA SER A 105 -20.28 16.54 0.15
C SER A 105 -19.41 16.95 1.35
N SER A 106 -18.16 16.45 1.42
CA SER A 106 -17.28 16.65 2.57
C SER A 106 -16.42 17.92 2.47
N ASN A 107 -16.24 18.48 1.27
CA ASN A 107 -15.34 19.61 1.00
C ASN A 107 -16.08 20.76 0.29
N PRO A 108 -17.15 21.33 0.87
CA PRO A 108 -17.97 22.35 0.20
C PRO A 108 -17.17 23.61 -0.17
N ASP A 109 -16.20 24.00 0.65
CA ASP A 109 -15.41 25.22 0.42
C ASP A 109 -14.50 25.10 -0.82
N GLU A 110 -13.85 23.95 -1.01
CA GLU A 110 -13.02 23.70 -2.19
C GLU A 110 -13.85 23.61 -3.48
N VAL A 111 -15.05 23.03 -3.37
CA VAL A 111 -16.01 22.94 -4.48
C VAL A 111 -16.47 24.34 -4.89
N LEU A 112 -16.90 25.17 -3.94
CA LEU A 112 -17.37 26.52 -4.21
C LEU A 112 -16.26 27.40 -4.79
N ALA A 113 -15.04 27.30 -4.28
CA ALA A 113 -13.88 28.02 -4.83
C ALA A 113 -13.63 27.63 -6.30
N ARG A 114 -13.75 26.34 -6.63
CA ARG A 114 -13.60 25.86 -7.99
C ARG A 114 -14.73 26.31 -8.90
N GLU A 115 -15.99 26.21 -8.46
CA GLU A 115 -17.15 26.66 -9.23
C GLU A 115 -17.08 28.16 -9.53
N THR A 116 -16.62 28.96 -8.56
CA THR A 116 -16.40 30.40 -8.74
C THR A 116 -15.32 30.66 -9.78
N ALA A 117 -14.17 29.98 -9.70
CA ALA A 117 -13.09 30.12 -10.67
C ALA A 117 -13.51 29.68 -12.10
N GLU A 118 -14.34 28.63 -12.20
CA GLU A 118 -14.91 28.19 -13.48
C GLU A 118 -15.88 29.24 -14.03
N GLN A 119 -16.72 29.86 -13.19
CA GLN A 119 -17.61 30.95 -13.61
C GLN A 119 -16.83 32.18 -14.08
N GLU A 120 -15.80 32.62 -13.33
CA GLU A 120 -14.94 33.73 -13.70
C GLU A 120 -14.26 33.49 -15.05
N ALA A 121 -13.70 32.29 -15.27
CA ALA A 121 -13.10 31.92 -16.55
C ALA A 121 -14.11 31.92 -17.70
N VAL A 122 -15.35 31.48 -17.47
CA VAL A 122 -16.43 31.50 -18.46
C VAL A 122 -16.84 32.94 -18.80
N ASP A 123 -16.89 33.83 -17.81
CA ASP A 123 -17.27 35.22 -18.00
C ASP A 123 -16.17 36.03 -18.71
N GLU A 124 -14.90 35.72 -18.46
CA GLU A 124 -13.76 36.25 -19.21
C GLU A 124 -13.79 35.84 -20.70
N LEU A 125 -14.20 34.61 -21.01
CA LEU A 125 -14.33 34.15 -22.40
C LEU A 125 -15.50 34.80 -23.14
N LYS A 126 -16.56 35.20 -22.42
CA LYS A 126 -17.75 35.86 -22.99
C LYS A 126 -17.55 37.35 -23.24
N THR A 127 -16.59 37.99 -22.59
CA THR A 127 -16.32 39.41 -22.82
C THR A 127 -15.53 39.57 -24.13
N PRO A 128 -16.09 40.24 -25.16
CA PRO A 128 -15.34 40.48 -26.40
C PRO A 128 -14.16 41.39 -26.09
N LYS A 129 -12.94 40.93 -26.39
CA LYS A 129 -11.75 41.78 -26.35
C LYS A 129 -11.96 42.95 -27.32
N GLN A 130 -12.08 44.16 -26.75
CA GLN A 130 -12.10 45.41 -27.51
C GLN A 130 -10.75 45.70 -28.16
#